data_AF-A0A2D0HC99-F1
#
_entry.id   AF-A0A2D0HC99-F1
#
_cell.length_a   1.000
_cell.length_b   1.000
_cell.length_c   1.000
_cell.angle_alpha   90.00
_cell.angle_beta   90.00
_cell.angle_gamma   90.00
#
_symmetry.space_group_name_H-M   'P 1'
#
loop_
_entity.id
_entity.type
_entity.pdbx_description
1 polymer ?
#
loop_
_entity_poly.entity_id
_entity_poly.type
_entity_poly.pdbx_seq_one_letter_code
_entity_poly.pdbx_strand_id
1 'polypeptide(L)'
;MASVKDMDSHGFLLDSMKTISEEDFRKLEKADCKPLKNDVLIAKDGSYLKHIFVWNHDVKVVILSSIAILRPNLKKILPYSLRLL
;
A
#
# COMPACT_ATOMS: atom_id res chain seq x y z
N MET A 1 6.97 -7.58 4.40
CA MET A 1 7.06 -6.60 3.31
C MET A 1 6.11 -7.04 2.22
N ALA A 2 5.31 -6.11 1.69
CA ALA A 2 4.32 -6.41 0.66
C ALA A 2 4.79 -5.92 -0.72
N SER A 3 4.37 -6.64 -1.76
CA SER A 3 4.61 -6.35 -3.18
C SER A 3 3.31 -6.48 -3.99
N VAL A 4 3.32 -6.11 -5.27
CA VAL A 4 2.13 -6.21 -6.15
C VAL A 4 1.56 -7.63 -6.19
N LYS A 5 2.40 -8.66 -6.05
CA LYS A 5 1.97 -10.08 -6.05
C LYS A 5 1.13 -10.45 -4.83
N ASP A 6 1.26 -9.68 -3.75
CA ASP A 6 0.52 -9.88 -2.52
C ASP A 6 -0.81 -9.12 -2.53
N MET A 7 -1.10 -8.29 -3.56
CA MET A 7 -2.32 -7.49 -3.63
C MET A 7 -3.51 -8.28 -4.19
N ASP A 8 -4.69 -8.03 -3.64
CA ASP A 8 -5.98 -8.38 -4.23
C ASP A 8 -6.85 -7.11 -4.46
N SER A 9 -8.16 -7.26 -4.69
CA SER A 9 -9.07 -6.11 -4.90
C SER A 9 -9.45 -5.35 -3.62
N HIS A 10 -9.02 -5.83 -2.45
CA HIS A 10 -9.43 -5.36 -1.13
C HIS A 10 -8.27 -5.09 -0.17
N GLY A 11 -7.07 -5.61 -0.43
CA GLY A 11 -5.94 -5.49 0.48
C GLY A 11 -4.74 -6.32 0.06
N PHE A 12 -3.99 -6.80 1.06
CA PHE A 12 -2.89 -7.73 0.85
C PHE A 12 -3.22 -9.11 1.45
N LEU A 13 -2.76 -10.16 0.77
CA LEU A 13 -2.71 -11.51 1.27
C LEU A 13 -1.56 -11.62 2.30
N LEU A 14 -1.88 -11.56 3.59
CA LEU A 14 -0.88 -11.49 4.66
C LEU A 14 0.00 -12.74 4.73
N ASP A 15 -0.55 -13.91 4.44
CA ASP A 15 0.15 -15.20 4.56
C ASP A 15 1.23 -15.40 3.48
N SER A 16 1.18 -14.66 2.37
CA SER A 16 2.15 -14.78 1.26
C SER A 16 3.33 -13.83 1.37
N MET A 17 3.33 -12.92 2.36
CA MET A 17 4.32 -11.85 2.43
C MET A 17 5.69 -12.33 2.85
N LYS A 18 6.72 -11.75 2.24
CA LYS A 18 8.11 -11.94 2.67
C LYS A 18 8.37 -11.21 3.98
N THR A 19 8.99 -11.89 4.95
CA THR A 19 9.59 -11.24 6.11
C THR A 19 10.92 -10.59 5.73
N ILE A 20 11.24 -9.46 6.37
CA ILE A 20 12.51 -8.74 6.16
C ILE A 20 13.15 -8.45 7.52
N SER A 21 14.41 -8.07 7.52
CA SER A 21 15.10 -7.66 8.75
C SER A 21 14.45 -6.39 9.34
N GLU A 22 14.55 -6.22 10.66
CA GLU A 22 14.10 -5.01 11.35
C GLU A 22 14.84 -3.75 10.84
N GLU A 23 16.10 -3.90 10.47
CA GLU A 23 16.90 -2.80 9.91
C GLU A 23 16.33 -2.32 8.57
N ASP A 24 16.01 -3.25 7.67
CA ASP A 24 15.42 -2.92 6.37
C ASP A 24 14.01 -2.38 6.50
N PHE A 25 13.23 -2.92 7.46
CA PHE A 25 11.92 -2.38 7.79
C PHE A 25 12.02 -0.89 8.17
N ARG A 26 12.95 -0.55 9.07
CA ARG A 26 13.15 0.85 9.52
C ARG A 26 13.64 1.75 8.40
N LYS A 27 14.47 1.25 7.48
CA LYS A 27 14.90 2.02 6.29
C LYS A 27 13.68 2.38 5.43
N LEU A 28 12.79 1.42 5.17
CA LEU A 28 11.59 1.62 4.37
C LEU A 28 10.56 2.50 5.08
N GLU A 29 10.37 2.34 6.38
CA GLU A 29 9.49 3.20 7.16
C GLU A 29 9.97 4.66 7.13
N LYS A 30 11.28 4.92 7.26
CA LYS A 30 11.87 6.26 7.13
C LYS A 30 11.73 6.84 5.72
N ALA A 31 11.62 6.01 4.70
CA ALA A 31 11.39 6.41 3.31
C ALA A 31 9.89 6.59 2.98
N ASP A 32 9.01 6.65 3.98
CA ASP A 32 7.55 6.77 3.84
C ASP A 32 6.91 5.63 3.04
N CYS A 33 7.54 4.44 3.06
CA CYS A 33 7.01 3.22 2.43
C CYS A 33 6.07 2.42 3.36
N LYS A 34 5.66 3.01 4.48
CA LYS A 34 4.68 2.43 5.39
C LYS A 34 3.31 3.06 5.11
N PRO A 35 2.32 2.30 4.63
CA PRO A 35 0.98 2.83 4.43
C PRO A 35 0.33 3.21 5.77
N LEU A 36 -0.35 4.34 5.77
CA LEU A 36 -1.13 4.85 6.89
C LEU A 36 -2.62 4.64 6.64
N LYS A 37 -3.40 4.64 7.72
CA LYS A 37 -4.87 4.58 7.61
C LYS A 37 -5.37 5.67 6.66
N ASN A 38 -6.23 5.27 5.74
CA ASN A 38 -6.81 6.10 4.66
C ASN A 38 -5.90 6.38 3.46
N ASP A 39 -4.68 5.83 3.42
CA ASP A 39 -3.89 5.84 2.20
C ASP A 39 -4.56 4.98 1.12
N VAL A 40 -4.43 5.37 -0.15
CA VAL A 40 -4.88 4.61 -1.30
C VAL A 40 -3.67 3.96 -1.94
N LEU A 41 -3.67 2.62 -2.00
CA LEU A 41 -2.57 1.84 -2.57
C LEU A 41 -2.92 1.43 -3.99
N ILE A 42 -2.00 1.71 -4.91
CA ILE A 42 -2.20 1.51 -6.36
C ILE A 42 -1.04 0.70 -6.90
N ALA A 43 -1.32 -0.45 -7.53
CA ALA A 43 -0.31 -1.17 -8.29
C ALA A 43 0.09 -0.38 -9.55
N LYS A 44 1.36 0.03 -9.62
CA LYS A 44 1.94 0.83 -10.71
C LYS A 44 2.49 -0.03 -11.86
N ASP A 45 2.99 -1.22 -11.57
CA ASP A 45 3.64 -2.04 -12.60
C ASP A 45 2.63 -2.89 -13.37
N GLY A 46 2.58 -2.65 -14.67
CA GLY A 46 1.67 -3.29 -15.62
C GLY A 46 0.99 -2.25 -16.52
N SER A 47 0.43 -2.69 -17.65
CA SER A 47 -0.37 -1.84 -18.55
C SER A 47 -1.75 -1.48 -17.97
N TYR A 48 -2.14 -2.09 -16.86
CA TYR A 48 -3.42 -1.88 -16.17
C TYR A 48 -3.18 -1.62 -14.68
N LEU A 49 -3.84 -0.60 -14.13
CA LEU A 49 -3.90 -0.32 -12.69
C LEU A 49 -4.74 -1.42 -11.99
N LYS A 50 -4.15 -2.61 -11.89
CA LYS A 50 -4.91 -3.85 -11.61
C LYS A 50 -5.49 -3.89 -10.20
N HIS A 51 -4.82 -3.25 -9.25
CA HIS A 51 -5.18 -3.31 -7.84
C HIS A 51 -5.19 -1.90 -7.24
N ILE A 52 -6.37 -1.46 -6.78
CA ILE A 52 -6.58 -0.20 -6.08
C ILE A 52 -7.48 -0.44 -4.88
N PHE A 53 -6.99 -0.11 -3.68
CA PHE A 53 -7.77 -0.21 -2.45
C PHE A 53 -7.34 0.83 -1.42
N VAL A 54 -8.25 1.12 -0.48
CA VAL A 54 -7.99 1.99 0.67
C VAL A 54 -7.39 1.16 1.80
N TRP A 55 -6.25 1.58 2.33
CA TRP A 55 -5.61 0.94 3.46
C TRP A 55 -6.33 1.30 4.76
N ASN A 56 -6.91 0.30 5.43
CA ASN A 56 -7.62 0.48 6.70
C ASN A 56 -7.17 -0.53 7.77
N HIS A 57 -5.99 -1.13 7.60
CA HIS A 57 -5.46 -2.12 8.54
C HIS A 57 -4.40 -1.50 9.44
N ASP A 58 -4.39 -1.93 10.71
CA ASP A 58 -3.33 -1.59 11.66
C ASP A 58 -2.33 -2.75 11.74
N VAL A 59 -1.54 -2.91 10.68
CA VAL A 59 -0.54 -3.97 10.53
C VAL A 59 0.82 -3.34 10.22
N LYS A 60 1.88 -3.84 10.87
CA LYS A 60 3.25 -3.46 10.58
C LYS A 60 3.69 -4.03 9.23
N VAL A 61 3.39 -3.31 8.17
CA VAL A 61 3.80 -3.64 6.81
C VAL A 61 4.49 -2.44 6.19
N VAL A 62 5.53 -2.71 5.42
CA VAL A 62 6.14 -1.76 4.48
C VAL A 62 6.01 -2.34 3.08
N ILE A 63 5.79 -1.46 2.11
CA ILE A 63 5.67 -1.83 0.71
C ILE A 63 7.00 -1.58 -0.01
N LEU A 64 7.27 -2.37 -1.05
CA LEU A 64 8.46 -2.18 -1.87
C LEU A 64 8.14 -2.45 -3.33
N SER A 65 8.68 -1.59 -4.20
CA SER A 65 8.54 -1.59 -5.66
C SER A 65 7.11 -1.54 -6.18
N SER A 66 6.86 -0.59 -7.08
CA SER A 66 5.70 -0.59 -7.98
C SER A 66 4.31 -0.64 -7.34
N ILE A 67 4.21 -0.16 -6.11
CA ILE A 67 2.96 0.25 -5.47
C ILE A 67 3.11 1.74 -5.14
N ALA A 68 2.17 2.55 -5.60
CA ALA A 68 2.09 3.95 -5.20
C ALA A 68 1.22 4.09 -3.95
N ILE A 69 1.65 4.96 -3.03
CA ILE A 69 0.85 5.42 -1.89
C ILE A 69 0.31 6.80 -2.25
N LEU A 70 -1.00 6.92 -2.35
CA LEU A 70 -1.66 8.22 -2.45
C LEU A 70 -2.28 8.54 -1.09
N ARG A 71 -1.74 9.55 -0.42
CA ARG A 71 -2.18 10.00 0.91
C ARG A 71 -3.11 11.22 0.78
N PRO A 72 -4.45 11.03 0.83
CA PRO A 72 -5.39 12.12 0.63
C PRO A 72 -5.45 13.07 1.83
N ASN A 73 -5.69 14.35 1.55
CA ASN A 73 -6.14 15.28 2.58
C ASN A 73 -7.64 15.06 2.84
N LEU A 74 -7.95 14.43 3.98
CA LEU A 74 -9.33 14.04 4.35
C LEU A 74 -10.30 15.22 4.52
N LYS A 75 -9.81 16.46 4.66
CA LYS A 75 -10.66 17.67 4.66
C LYS A 75 -11.11 18.07 3.25
N LYS A 76 -10.45 17.57 2.21
CA LYS A 76 -10.69 17.92 0.80
C LYS A 76 -11.29 16.77 0.00
N ILE A 77 -10.87 15.54 0.26
CA ILE A 77 -11.30 14.37 -0.51
C ILE A 77 -11.38 13.12 0.37
N LEU A 78 -12.42 12.33 0.15
CA LEU A 78 -12.58 11.03 0.79
C LEU A 78 -11.71 9.99 0.06
N PRO A 79 -10.99 9.11 0.78
CA PRO A 79 -10.12 8.11 0.17
C PRO A 79 -10.83 7.21 -0.85
N TYR A 80 -12.06 6.77 -0.53
CA TYR A 80 -12.83 5.89 -1.40
C TYR A 80 -13.22 6.52 -2.74
N SER A 81 -13.28 7.86 -2.83
CA SER A 81 -13.52 8.57 -4.09
C SER A 81 -12.38 8.40 -5.09
N LEU A 82 -11.18 8.08 -4.62
CA LEU A 82 -9.98 7.85 -5.44
C LEU A 82 -9.87 6.39 -5.94
N ARG A 83 -10.75 5.48 -5.48
CA ARG A 83 -10.80 4.08 -5.94
C ARG A 83 -11.43 3.93 -7.33
N LEU A 84 -12.11 4.95 -7.84
CA LEU A 84 -12.83 4.93 -9.12
C LEU A 84 -11.95 5.31 -10.33
N LEU A 85 -10.63 5.42 -10.14
CA LEU A 85 -9.63 5.57 -11.22
C LEU A 85 -9.29 4.21 -11.82
#